data_AF-A0AAV0UPF6-F1
#
_entry.id   AF-A0AAV0UPF6-F1
#
_cell.length_a   1.000
_cell.length_b   1.000
_cell.length_c   1.000
_cell.angle_alpha   90.00
_cell.angle_beta   90.00
_cell.angle_gamma   90.00
#
_symmetry.space_group_name_H-M   'P 1'
#
loop_
_entity.id
_entity.type
_entity.pdbx_description
1 polymer ?
#
loop_
_entity_poly.entity_id
_entity_poly.type
_entity_poly.pdbx_seq_one_letter_code
_entity_poly.pdbx_strand_id
1 'polypeptide(L)'
;MCSSPSPLDRYGLDVAGFATASAFERTKGTQSFGMRHNKTHTICRRCGRSSYHIQKSTCSSCGYPAAKMRKYNWSQKALRRRTTGSGRMRHLKNVQRKFKNGFREGSSAVSKKAATN
;
A
#
# COMPACT_ATOMS: atom_id res chain seq x y z
N MET A 1 -67.68 -55.42 16.13
CA MET A 1 -66.55 -56.40 16.16
C MET A 1 -66.22 -56.65 14.69
N CYS A 2 -65.12 -56.21 14.10
CA CYS A 2 -63.75 -56.21 14.57
C CYS A 2 -63.05 -54.89 14.20
N SER A 3 -62.32 -54.33 15.16
CA SER A 3 -61.49 -53.15 14.99
C SER A 3 -60.29 -53.46 14.11
N SER A 4 -60.17 -52.79 12.96
CA SER A 4 -58.98 -52.86 12.12
C SER A 4 -57.86 -52.00 12.72
N PRO A 5 -56.65 -52.54 12.93
CA PRO A 5 -55.49 -51.76 13.34
C PRO A 5 -55.00 -50.86 12.20
N SER A 6 -54.68 -49.61 12.52
CA SER A 6 -54.06 -48.63 11.61
C SER A 6 -52.64 -49.05 11.23
N PRO A 7 -52.27 -49.14 9.95
CA PRO A 7 -50.89 -49.35 9.55
C PRO A 7 -50.13 -48.02 9.61
N LEU A 8 -49.68 -47.65 10.81
CA LEU A 8 -48.61 -46.69 11.06
C LEU A 8 -47.26 -47.23 10.57
N ASP A 9 -47.12 -47.63 9.29
CA ASP A 9 -45.85 -48.18 8.79
C ASP A 9 -45.75 -48.22 7.25
N ARG A 10 -46.06 -47.13 6.53
CA ARG A 10 -45.65 -47.13 5.11
C ARG A 10 -45.41 -45.84 4.34
N TYR A 11 -45.68 -44.67 4.89
CA TYR A 11 -45.24 -43.44 4.22
C TYR A 11 -44.69 -42.50 5.29
N GLY A 12 -43.37 -42.62 5.52
CA GLY A 12 -42.60 -41.69 6.34
C GLY A 12 -42.71 -40.29 5.78
N LEU A 13 -43.73 -39.58 6.22
CA LEU A 13 -43.84 -38.14 6.13
C LEU A 13 -42.94 -37.59 7.24
N ASP A 14 -41.64 -37.54 6.96
CA ASP A 14 -40.75 -36.59 7.63
C ASP A 14 -41.17 -35.19 7.16
N VAL A 15 -42.17 -34.68 7.87
CA VAL A 15 -42.49 -33.27 8.00
C VAL A 15 -41.31 -32.55 8.66
N ALA A 16 -40.34 -32.16 7.85
CA ALA A 16 -39.47 -31.04 8.14
C ALA A 16 -39.13 -30.34 6.83
N GLY A 17 -39.85 -29.25 6.58
CA GLY A 17 -39.41 -28.23 5.64
C GLY A 17 -38.01 -27.75 6.02
N PHE A 18 -36.99 -28.33 5.39
CA PHE A 18 -35.74 -27.64 5.16
C PHE A 18 -35.90 -26.89 3.84
N ALA A 19 -36.51 -25.71 3.98
CA ALA A 19 -36.36 -24.62 3.05
C ALA A 19 -34.90 -24.57 2.56
N THR A 20 -34.77 -24.35 1.26
CA THR A 20 -33.55 -24.05 0.52
C THR A 20 -32.64 -23.07 1.26
N ALA A 21 -31.78 -23.58 2.14
CA ALA A 21 -30.58 -22.88 2.54
C ALA A 21 -29.51 -23.28 1.52
N SER A 22 -29.47 -22.60 0.37
CA SER A 22 -28.23 -22.53 -0.39
C SER A 22 -27.18 -21.98 0.57
N ALA A 23 -26.40 -22.88 1.15
CA ALA A 23 -25.23 -22.54 1.92
C ALA A 23 -24.31 -21.80 0.96
N PHE A 24 -24.37 -20.46 0.98
CA PHE A 24 -23.27 -19.65 0.50
C PHE A 24 -22.13 -19.84 1.50
N GLU A 25 -21.57 -21.06 1.49
CA GLU A 25 -20.39 -21.42 2.23
C GLU A 25 -19.32 -20.47 1.75
N ARG A 26 -18.84 -19.61 2.67
CA ARG A 26 -17.88 -18.55 2.36
C ARG A 26 -16.52 -19.21 2.12
N THR A 27 -16.40 -19.88 0.98
CA THR A 27 -15.19 -20.58 0.56
C THR A 27 -14.06 -19.57 0.44
N LYS A 28 -12.90 -19.90 1.01
CA LYS A 28 -11.72 -18.99 1.09
C LYS A 28 -11.07 -18.72 -0.28
N GLY A 29 -11.59 -19.34 -1.34
CA GLY A 29 -11.10 -19.25 -2.72
C GLY A 29 -11.84 -18.20 -3.55
N THR A 30 -12.06 -18.53 -4.83
CA THR A 30 -12.57 -17.66 -5.88
C THR A 30 -13.82 -16.86 -5.48
N GLN A 31 -14.79 -17.52 -4.85
CA GLN A 31 -16.06 -16.87 -4.45
C GLN A 31 -15.84 -15.68 -3.49
N SER A 32 -14.83 -15.74 -2.62
CA SER A 32 -14.50 -14.64 -1.70
C SER A 32 -13.78 -13.45 -2.35
N PHE A 33 -13.10 -13.65 -3.50
CA PHE A 33 -12.34 -12.58 -4.14
C PHE A 33 -13.24 -11.55 -4.83
N GLY A 34 -14.42 -11.97 -5.32
CA GLY A 34 -15.41 -11.08 -5.94
C GLY A 34 -15.89 -9.96 -5.01
N MET A 35 -15.85 -10.17 -3.69
CA MET A 35 -16.32 -9.22 -2.69
C MET A 35 -15.25 -8.17 -2.29
N ARG A 36 -14.03 -8.20 -2.86
CA ARG A 36 -12.89 -7.34 -2.43
C ARG A 36 -12.84 -5.98 -3.13
N HIS A 37 -13.95 -5.24 -3.13
CA HIS A 37 -14.04 -3.92 -3.76
C HIS A 37 -13.54 -2.77 -2.87
N ASN A 38 -13.65 -2.90 -1.54
CA ASN A 38 -13.19 -1.87 -0.59
C ASN A 38 -11.66 -1.77 -0.56
N LYS A 39 -11.13 -0.54 -0.63
CA LYS A 39 -9.69 -0.29 -0.60
C LYS A 39 -9.26 0.17 0.79
N THR A 40 -8.23 -0.50 1.33
CA THR A 40 -7.61 -0.13 2.61
C THR A 40 -6.54 0.94 2.43
N HIS A 41 -5.87 0.96 1.27
CA HIS A 41 -4.76 1.83 0.97
C HIS A 41 -5.01 2.75 -0.22
N THR A 42 -4.54 4.00 -0.11
CA THR A 42 -4.51 5.00 -1.18
C THR A 42 -3.11 5.59 -1.35
N ILE A 43 -2.94 6.45 -2.36
CA ILE A 43 -1.67 7.12 -2.66
C ILE A 43 -1.30 8.10 -1.54
N CYS A 44 -0.10 7.96 -1.00
CA CYS A 44 0.43 8.86 0.01
C CYS A 44 1.03 10.13 -0.62
N ARG A 45 0.62 11.30 -0.15
CA ARG A 45 1.12 12.62 -0.62
C ARG A 45 2.64 12.80 -0.49
N ARG A 46 3.29 12.20 0.52
CA ARG A 46 4.73 12.37 0.75
C ARG A 46 5.59 11.48 -0.15
N CYS A 47 5.22 10.20 -0.30
CA CYS A 47 6.07 9.21 -0.97
C CYS A 47 5.53 8.70 -2.31
N GLY A 48 4.33 9.10 -2.72
CA GLY A 48 3.71 8.71 -3.99
C GLY A 48 3.33 7.23 -4.12
N ARG A 49 3.45 6.44 -3.05
CA ARG A 49 3.10 5.01 -3.05
C ARG A 49 1.67 4.79 -2.54
N SER A 50 0.99 3.78 -3.09
CA SER A 50 -0.29 3.30 -2.55
C SER A 50 -0.04 2.55 -1.24
N SER A 51 0.03 3.31 -0.15
CA SER A 51 0.44 2.81 1.17
C SER A 51 -0.20 3.60 2.31
N TYR A 52 -1.00 4.62 1.99
CA TYR A 52 -1.72 5.41 2.98
C TYR A 52 -2.95 4.63 3.42
N HIS A 53 -3.00 4.19 4.67
CA HIS A 53 -4.14 3.49 5.22
C HIS A 53 -5.26 4.48 5.54
N ILE A 54 -6.46 4.29 4.97
CA ILE A 54 -7.57 5.25 5.10
C ILE A 54 -8.05 5.35 6.56
N GLN A 55 -8.43 4.22 7.16
CA GLN A 55 -8.96 4.21 8.53
C GLN A 55 -7.92 4.65 9.57
N LYS A 56 -6.72 4.08 9.52
CA LYS A 56 -5.62 4.39 10.46
C LYS A 56 -4.92 5.71 10.15
N SER A 57 -5.31 6.41 9.09
CA SER A 57 -4.73 7.68 8.63
C SER A 57 -3.19 7.71 8.65
N THR A 58 -2.54 6.60 8.30
CA THR A 58 -1.10 6.43 8.41
C THR A 58 -0.50 5.73 7.20
N CYS A 59 0.65 6.20 6.74
CA CYS A 59 1.36 5.58 5.63
C CYS A 59 2.31 4.47 6.10
N SER A 60 2.05 3.24 5.66
CA SER A 60 2.88 2.08 5.96
C SER A 60 4.29 2.18 5.35
N SER A 61 4.49 2.98 4.30
CA SER A 61 5.81 3.16 3.71
C SER A 61 6.64 4.20 4.46
N CYS A 62 6.20 5.47 4.45
CA CYS A 62 6.98 6.61 4.93
C CYS A 62 6.62 7.10 6.34
N GLY A 63 5.51 6.62 6.93
CA GLY A 63 5.07 7.03 8.27
C GLY A 63 4.29 8.35 8.33
N TYR A 64 3.92 8.96 7.19
CA TYR A 64 3.02 10.13 7.18
C TYR A 64 1.73 9.83 7.97
N PRO A 65 1.27 10.68 8.90
CA PRO A 65 1.61 12.10 9.12
C PRO A 65 2.85 12.42 9.96
N ALA A 66 3.53 11.42 10.55
CA ALA A 66 4.69 11.68 11.42
C ALA A 66 5.75 12.55 10.73
N ALA A 67 6.38 13.46 11.50
CA ALA A 67 7.40 14.37 10.96
C ALA A 67 8.62 13.62 10.43
N LYS A 68 9.10 12.61 11.18
CA LYS A 68 10.23 11.76 10.78
C LYS A 68 9.79 10.71 9.77
N MET A 69 10.66 10.43 8.81
CA MET A 69 10.47 9.31 7.89
C MET A 69 10.68 7.97 8.59
N ARG A 70 9.76 7.04 8.35
CA ARG A 70 9.83 5.67 8.87
C ARG A 70 10.99 4.89 8.23
N LYS A 71 11.96 4.49 9.06
CA LYS A 71 13.15 3.68 8.71
C LYS A 71 13.34 2.53 9.69
N TYR A 72 13.76 1.38 9.18
CA TYR A 72 14.14 0.22 10.01
C TYR A 72 15.43 -0.40 9.49
N ASN A 73 16.33 -0.75 10.41
CA ASN A 73 17.65 -1.28 10.07
C ASN A 73 17.58 -2.73 9.56
N TRP A 74 16.57 -3.50 9.97
CA TRP A 74 16.31 -4.85 9.47
C TRP A 74 15.93 -4.89 7.98
N SER A 75 15.53 -3.75 7.38
CA SER A 75 15.13 -3.68 5.97
C SER A 75 16.16 -2.92 5.12
N GLN A 76 17.35 -3.48 4.95
CA GLN A 76 18.45 -2.85 4.21
C GLN A 76 18.07 -2.46 2.77
N LYS A 77 17.33 -3.33 2.05
CA LYS A 77 16.87 -3.04 0.68
C LYS A 77 15.88 -1.87 0.64
N ALA A 78 15.03 -1.73 1.65
CA ALA A 78 14.09 -0.61 1.73
C ALA A 78 14.78 0.72 2.03
N LEU A 79 15.87 0.70 2.82
CA LEU A 79 16.72 1.85 3.06
C LEU A 79 17.38 2.32 1.74
N ARG A 80 18.02 1.39 1.00
CA ARG A 80 18.68 1.69 -0.28
C ARG A 80 17.75 2.34 -1.32
N ARG A 81 16.48 1.91 -1.41
CA ARG A 81 15.50 2.48 -2.36
C ARG A 81 15.08 3.93 -2.07
N ARG A 82 15.39 4.48 -0.89
CA ARG A 82 14.91 5.80 -0.43
C ARG A 82 16.01 6.69 0.12
N THR A 83 17.26 6.23 0.12
CA THR A 83 18.39 7.00 0.60
C THR A 83 18.65 8.23 -0.28
N THR A 84 19.35 9.21 0.27
CA THR A 84 19.84 10.38 -0.47
C THR A 84 20.63 9.90 -1.69
N GLY A 85 20.39 10.49 -2.87
CA GLY A 85 20.94 10.00 -4.14
C GLY A 85 19.91 9.36 -5.07
N SER A 86 18.82 8.80 -4.53
CA SER A 86 17.79 8.13 -5.34
C SER A 86 16.90 9.08 -6.16
N GLY A 87 16.81 10.36 -5.77
CA GLY A 87 15.97 11.37 -6.42
C GLY A 87 16.75 12.41 -7.22
N ARG A 88 16.06 13.46 -7.68
CA ARG A 88 16.61 14.50 -8.58
C ARG A 88 17.72 15.38 -7.97
N MET A 89 17.90 15.38 -6.64
CA MET A 89 18.94 16.12 -5.91
C MET A 89 19.18 17.57 -6.41
N ARG A 90 18.10 18.35 -6.63
CA ARG A 90 18.18 19.70 -7.27
C ARG A 90 19.20 20.63 -6.60
N HIS A 91 19.23 20.64 -5.27
CA HIS A 91 20.16 21.46 -4.49
C HIS A 91 21.55 20.81 -4.42
N LEU A 92 21.64 19.60 -3.86
CA LEU A 92 22.90 18.92 -3.58
C LEU A 92 23.77 18.69 -4.82
N LYS A 93 23.17 18.46 -6.00
CA LYS A 93 23.91 18.32 -7.28
C LYS A 93 24.74 19.57 -7.58
N ASN A 94 24.23 20.75 -7.29
CA ASN A 94 24.93 22.02 -7.52
C ASN A 94 25.91 22.35 -6.40
N VAL A 95 25.59 21.96 -5.15
CA VAL A 95 26.45 22.22 -3.98
C VAL A 95 27.83 21.63 -4.15
N GLN A 96 27.96 20.39 -4.65
CA GLN A 96 29.28 19.76 -4.83
C GLN A 96 30.19 20.53 -5.80
N ARG A 97 29.62 21.08 -6.88
CA ARG A 97 30.34 21.95 -7.83
C ARG A 97 30.70 23.29 -7.19
N LYS A 98 29.77 23.91 -6.47
CA LYS A 98 30.01 25.17 -5.75
C LYS A 98 31.11 25.01 -4.69
N PHE A 99 31.12 23.89 -3.97
CA PHE A 99 32.12 23.56 -2.95
C PHE A 99 33.53 23.51 -3.56
N LYS A 100 33.72 22.82 -4.69
CA LYS A 100 35.01 22.78 -5.40
C LYS A 100 35.47 24.16 -5.87
N ASN A 101 34.52 25.06 -6.15
CA ASN A 101 34.79 26.43 -6.57
C ASN A 101 34.85 27.42 -5.40
N GLY A 102 34.88 26.95 -4.14
CA GLY A 102 34.98 27.78 -2.95
C GLY A 102 33.74 28.65 -2.66
N PHE A 103 32.57 28.24 -3.13
CA PHE A 103 31.30 29.00 -3.00
C PHE A 103 31.41 30.46 -3.46
N ARG A 104 32.21 30.73 -4.51
CA ARG A 104 32.29 32.07 -5.10
C ARG A 104 30.92 32.57 -5.56
N GLU A 105 30.57 33.79 -5.18
CA GLU A 105 29.34 34.48 -5.54
C GLU A 105 29.67 35.85 -6.16
N GLY A 106 28.78 36.39 -7.01
CA GLY A 106 28.93 37.72 -7.60
C GLY A 106 30.03 37.92 -8.65
N SER A 107 30.94 36.97 -8.84
CA SER A 107 32.00 37.07 -9.87
C SER A 107 31.55 36.53 -11.23
N SER A 108 31.79 37.28 -12.31
CA SER A 108 31.64 36.79 -13.68
C SER A 108 32.91 36.07 -14.16
N ALA A 109 32.76 35.18 -15.14
CA ALA A 109 33.91 34.54 -15.78
C ALA A 109 34.58 35.54 -16.74
N VAL A 110 35.87 35.79 -16.55
CA VAL A 110 36.66 36.60 -17.48
C VAL A 110 36.92 35.78 -18.75
N SER A 111 36.74 36.40 -19.92
CA SER A 111 37.07 35.73 -21.18
C SER A 111 38.59 35.52 -21.30
N LYS A 112 39.04 34.38 -21.85
CA LYS A 112 40.48 34.10 -21.97
C LYS A 112 41.23 35.15 -22.79
N LYS A 113 40.60 35.68 -23.85
CA LYS A 113 41.17 36.74 -24.71
C LYS A 113 41.45 38.04 -23.94
N ALA A 114 40.63 38.36 -22.94
CA ALA A 114 40.82 39.55 -22.09
C ALA A 114 41.88 39.35 -21.00
N ALA A 115 42.32 38.11 -20.73
CA ALA A 115 43.28 37.79 -19.69
C ALA A 115 44.73 37.66 -20.18
N THR A 116 44.96 37.69 -21.50
CA THR A 116 46.28 37.48 -22.13
C THR A 116 46.89 38.75 -22.72
N ASN A 117 46.23 39.91 -22.57
CA ASN A 117 46.77 41.22 -22.91
C ASN A 117 47.38 41.89 -21.69
#